data_AF-A0A2X2SZZ8-F1
#
_entry.id   AF-A0A2X2SZZ8-F1
#
_cell.length_a   1.000
_cell.length_b   1.000
_cell.length_c   1.000
_cell.angle_alpha   90.00
_cell.angle_beta   90.00
_cell.angle_gamma   90.00
#
_symmetry.space_group_name_H-M   'P 1'
#
loop_
_entity.id
_entity.type
_entity.pdbx_description
1 polymer ?
#
loop_
_entity_poly.entity_id
_entity_poly.type
_entity_poly.pdbx_seq_one_letter_code
_entity_poly.pdbx_strand_id
1 'polypeptide(L)'
;MTFFDPQVMLARDTHDEICAFNDLSVLASRVRIELEGVLQGWVITFRDRKDIDSLSFQLSQVKRYVDNLRIMRHEQLNRMATLAGLLHMARYDDAKRYIKAQSEHAQEVLDFVSARFCSATLCGLLLGKYARAREKGVSLAFDPACSMARMPSNVPESELISIIR
;
A
#
# COMPACT_ATOMS: atom_id res chain seq x y z
N MET A 1 19.18 -10.01 25.87
CA MET A 1 18.14 -10.89 25.30
C MET A 1 17.27 -11.41 26.43
N THR A 2 16.06 -10.87 26.61
CA THR A 2 15.19 -11.17 27.76
C THR A 2 14.17 -12.28 27.50
N PHE A 3 13.98 -12.68 26.24
CA PHE A 3 12.97 -13.69 25.90
C PHE A 3 13.31 -15.06 26.50
N PHE A 4 14.55 -15.52 26.48
CA PHE A 4 14.94 -16.81 27.08
C PHE A 4 15.35 -16.71 28.55
N ASP A 5 15.05 -15.61 29.23
CA ASP A 5 15.35 -15.46 30.65
C ASP A 5 14.45 -16.41 31.48
N PRO A 6 15.02 -17.35 32.26
CA PRO A 6 14.25 -18.29 33.06
C PRO A 6 13.24 -17.62 34.00
N GLN A 7 13.55 -16.44 34.55
CA GLN A 7 12.63 -15.72 35.44
C GLN A 7 11.41 -15.20 34.69
N VAL A 8 11.60 -14.76 33.44
CA VAL A 8 10.51 -14.30 32.56
C VAL A 8 9.70 -15.49 32.02
N MET A 9 10.35 -16.61 31.76
CA MET A 9 9.72 -17.85 31.28
C MET A 9 8.81 -18.51 32.32
N LEU A 10 9.16 -18.40 33.60
CA LEU A 10 8.37 -18.94 34.71
C LEU A 10 7.24 -18.00 35.14
N ALA A 11 7.40 -16.68 34.96
CA ALA A 11 6.45 -15.68 35.43
C ALA A 11 5.24 -15.47 34.51
N ARG A 12 5.39 -15.62 33.19
CA ARG A 12 4.30 -15.37 32.24
C ARG A 12 4.44 -16.10 30.90
N ASP A 13 3.29 -16.40 30.32
CA ASP A 13 3.18 -16.72 28.90
C ASP A 13 3.38 -15.43 28.08
N THR A 14 3.97 -15.58 26.91
CA THR A 14 4.23 -14.48 25.98
C THR A 14 3.46 -14.73 24.70
N HIS A 15 2.68 -13.76 24.25
CA HIS A 15 1.98 -13.84 22.97
C HIS A 15 2.48 -12.75 22.03
N ASP A 16 2.97 -13.18 20.88
CA ASP A 16 3.30 -12.36 19.72
C ASP A 16 4.21 -11.15 20.07
N GLU A 17 5.20 -11.36 20.95
CA GLU A 17 6.21 -10.34 21.26
C GLU A 17 7.23 -10.27 20.12
N ILE A 18 7.57 -9.04 19.72
CA ILE A 18 8.61 -8.79 18.72
C ILE A 18 9.97 -9.00 19.39
N CYS A 19 10.68 -10.01 18.92
CA CYS A 19 12.01 -10.35 19.40
C CYS A 19 13.03 -10.17 18.28
N ALA A 20 14.15 -9.54 18.63
CA ALA A 20 15.34 -9.50 17.79
C ALA A 20 16.28 -10.63 18.22
N PHE A 21 16.48 -11.60 17.33
CA PHE A 21 17.48 -12.65 17.49
C PHE A 21 18.55 -12.46 16.42
N ASN A 22 19.73 -12.02 16.84
CA ASN A 22 20.77 -11.55 15.92
C ASN A 22 20.19 -10.43 15.01
N ASP A 23 20.26 -10.60 13.68
CA ASP A 23 19.71 -9.65 12.70
C ASP A 23 18.26 -9.98 12.25
N LEU A 24 17.62 -10.98 12.85
CA LEU A 24 16.27 -11.42 12.49
C LEU A 24 15.23 -10.88 13.47
N SER A 25 14.26 -10.12 12.94
CA SER A 25 13.06 -9.69 13.68
C SER A 25 11.96 -10.73 13.49
N VAL A 26 11.59 -11.42 14.56
CA VAL A 26 10.54 -12.44 14.53
C VAL A 26 9.44 -12.10 15.52
N LEU A 27 8.24 -12.58 15.23
CA LEU A 27 7.14 -12.62 16.16
C LEU A 27 7.26 -13.93 16.95
N ALA A 28 7.54 -13.83 18.25
CA ALA A 28 7.74 -14.99 19.10
C ALA A 28 6.58 -15.14 20.10
N SER A 29 5.99 -16.32 20.14
CA SER A 29 4.99 -16.72 21.13
C SER A 29 5.56 -17.84 21.99
N ARG A 30 5.32 -17.78 23.30
CA ARG A 30 5.69 -18.80 24.27
C ARG A 30 4.50 -19.13 25.16
N VAL A 31 4.12 -20.39 25.19
CA VAL A 31 3.03 -20.90 26.03
C VAL A 31 3.55 -22.05 26.88
N ARG A 32 3.25 -22.02 28.18
CA ARG A 32 3.52 -23.13 29.10
C ARG A 32 2.66 -24.34 28.78
N ILE A 33 3.26 -25.52 28.83
CA ILE A 33 2.54 -26.79 28.83
C ILE A 33 2.45 -27.23 30.29
N GLU A 34 1.24 -27.28 30.82
CA GLU A 34 0.95 -27.79 32.15
C GLU A 34 0.17 -29.11 32.03
N LEU A 35 0.60 -30.14 32.76
CA LEU A 35 -0.11 -31.41 32.90
C LEU A 35 -0.47 -31.57 34.37
N GLU A 36 -1.75 -31.72 34.69
CA GLU A 36 -2.25 -31.83 36.07
C GLU A 36 -1.79 -30.66 36.98
N GLY A 37 -1.65 -29.46 36.43
CA GLY A 37 -1.19 -28.27 37.16
C GLY A 37 0.32 -28.22 37.41
N VAL A 38 1.08 -29.18 36.86
CA VAL A 38 2.54 -29.20 36.91
C VAL A 38 3.11 -28.75 35.58
N LEU A 39 3.99 -27.75 35.61
CA LEU A 39 4.70 -27.26 34.42
C LEU A 39 5.58 -28.37 33.83
N GLN A 40 5.25 -28.82 32.62
CA GLN A 40 6.00 -29.84 31.87
C GLN A 40 7.01 -29.21 30.91
N GLY A 41 6.82 -27.96 30.51
CA GLY A 41 7.72 -27.25 29.62
C GLY A 41 7.05 -26.09 28.89
N TRP A 42 7.61 -25.71 27.74
CA TRP A 42 7.12 -24.59 26.94
C TRP A 42 7.05 -24.97 25.47
N VAL A 43 6.01 -24.50 24.78
CA VAL A 43 5.98 -24.40 23.32
C VAL A 43 6.41 -22.99 22.96
N ILE A 44 7.40 -22.88 22.08
CA ILE A 44 7.83 -21.61 21.51
C ILE A 44 7.60 -21.66 20.00
N THR A 45 6.87 -20.70 19.46
CA THR A 45 6.69 -20.53 18.02
C THR A 45 7.37 -19.25 17.57
N PHE A 46 8.07 -19.34 16.43
CA PHE A 46 8.68 -18.20 15.76
C PHE A 46 7.99 -18.03 14.42
N ARG A 47 7.46 -16.83 14.17
CA ARG A 47 6.92 -16.46 12.86
C ARG A 47 7.74 -15.31 12.30
N ASP A 48 8.19 -15.46 11.06
CA ASP A 48 8.83 -14.35 10.36
C ASP A 48 7.80 -13.21 10.23
N ARG A 49 8.23 -12.00 10.57
CA ARG A 49 7.43 -10.79 10.42
C ARG A 49 7.06 -10.53 8.96
N LYS A 50 7.87 -10.98 8.00
CA LYS A 50 7.64 -10.79 6.57
C LYS A 50 6.39 -11.49 6.03
N ASP A 51 5.96 -12.60 6.64
CA ASP A 51 4.84 -13.40 6.14
C ASP A 51 3.47 -12.96 6.67
N ILE A 52 3.41 -12.46 7.91
CA ILE A 52 2.16 -11.99 8.54
C ILE A 52 1.68 -10.66 7.92
N ASP A 53 2.61 -9.82 7.46
CA ASP A 53 2.26 -8.55 6.84
C ASP A 53 1.86 -8.68 5.37
N SER A 54 2.32 -9.70 4.64
CA SER A 54 2.20 -9.78 3.17
C SER A 54 0.75 -9.74 2.67
N LEU A 55 -0.12 -10.64 3.15
CA LEU A 55 -1.49 -10.76 2.63
C LEU A 55 -2.40 -9.61 3.11
N SER A 56 -2.25 -9.22 4.37
CA SER A 56 -3.01 -8.11 4.96
C SER A 56 -2.60 -6.76 4.37
N PHE A 57 -1.31 -6.59 4.07
CA PHE A 57 -0.77 -5.43 3.35
C PHE A 57 -1.24 -5.41 1.89
N GLN A 58 -1.16 -6.53 1.16
CA GLN A 58 -1.65 -6.60 -0.23
C GLN A 58 -3.14 -6.27 -0.34
N LEU A 59 -3.98 -6.82 0.56
CA LEU A 59 -5.40 -6.48 0.64
C LEU A 59 -5.62 -4.99 0.98
N SER A 60 -4.82 -4.42 1.87
CA SER A 60 -4.85 -2.99 2.20
C SER A 60 -4.49 -2.11 0.98
N GLN A 61 -3.51 -2.53 0.18
CA GLN A 61 -3.10 -1.80 -1.03
C GLN A 61 -4.15 -1.88 -2.14
N VAL A 62 -4.72 -3.07 -2.40
CA VAL A 62 -5.80 -3.24 -3.38
C VAL A 62 -7.03 -2.44 -2.97
N LYS A 63 -7.37 -2.44 -1.67
CA LYS A 63 -8.49 -1.64 -1.15
C LYS A 63 -8.26 -0.15 -1.35
N ARG A 64 -7.05 0.37 -1.08
CA ARG A 64 -6.67 1.76 -1.36
C ARG A 64 -6.75 2.09 -2.84
N TYR A 65 -6.35 1.17 -3.71
CA TYR A 65 -6.48 1.35 -5.16
C TYR A 65 -7.95 1.47 -5.60
N VAL A 66 -8.81 0.57 -5.13
CA VAL A 66 -10.26 0.61 -5.41
C VAL A 66 -10.90 1.88 -4.87
N ASP A 67 -10.53 2.32 -3.66
CA ASP A 67 -11.03 3.55 -3.06
C ASP A 67 -10.57 4.79 -3.85
N ASN A 68 -9.31 4.85 -4.28
CA ASN A 68 -8.80 5.92 -5.14
C ASN A 68 -9.51 5.96 -6.48
N LEU A 69 -9.74 4.81 -7.12
CA LEU A 69 -10.53 4.72 -8.35
C LEU A 69 -11.96 5.22 -8.14
N ARG A 70 -12.57 4.93 -6.98
CA ARG A 70 -13.92 5.38 -6.65
C ARG A 70 -13.98 6.89 -6.46
N ILE A 71 -13.02 7.47 -5.76
CA ILE A 71 -12.89 8.92 -5.58
C ILE A 71 -12.70 9.61 -6.93
N MET A 72 -11.80 9.09 -7.78
CA MET A 72 -11.59 9.62 -9.13
C MET A 72 -12.84 9.52 -10.00
N ARG A 73 -13.59 8.40 -9.94
CA ARG A 73 -14.87 8.26 -10.65
C ARG A 73 -15.88 9.29 -10.19
N HIS A 74 -15.99 9.51 -8.88
CA HIS A 74 -16.87 10.55 -8.33
C HIS A 74 -16.46 11.94 -8.82
N GLU A 75 -15.17 12.24 -8.83
CA GLU A 75 -14.66 13.51 -9.33
C GLU A 75 -14.95 13.67 -10.83
N GLN A 76 -14.79 12.61 -11.61
CA GLN A 76 -15.10 12.62 -13.04
C GLN A 76 -16.60 12.84 -13.31
N LEU A 77 -17.48 12.19 -12.56
CA LEU A 77 -18.93 12.40 -12.66
C LEU A 77 -19.31 13.84 -12.29
N ASN A 78 -18.73 14.37 -11.23
CA ASN A 78 -18.95 15.77 -10.83
C ASN A 78 -18.46 16.76 -11.91
N ARG A 79 -17.34 16.45 -12.57
CA ARG A 79 -16.85 17.25 -13.70
C ARG A 79 -17.81 17.22 -14.88
N MET A 80 -18.31 16.04 -15.26
CA MET A 80 -19.29 15.92 -16.34
C MET A 80 -20.60 16.63 -16.00
N ALA A 81 -21.09 16.51 -14.76
CA ALA A 81 -22.28 17.19 -14.29
C ALA A 81 -22.12 18.72 -14.33
N THR A 82 -20.97 19.24 -13.92
CA THR A 82 -20.65 20.69 -13.97
C THR A 82 -20.60 21.18 -15.42
N LEU A 83 -19.95 20.43 -16.31
CA LEU A 83 -19.89 20.76 -17.73
C LEU A 83 -21.28 20.75 -18.37
N ALA A 84 -22.08 19.72 -18.10
CA ALA A 84 -23.46 19.60 -18.59
C ALA A 84 -24.33 20.76 -18.08
N GLY A 85 -24.17 21.17 -16.81
CA GLY A 85 -24.86 22.33 -16.25
C GLY A 85 -24.49 23.64 -16.94
N LEU A 86 -23.19 23.86 -17.20
CA LEU A 86 -22.73 25.05 -17.94
C LEU A 86 -23.27 25.08 -19.37
N LEU A 87 -23.32 23.92 -20.05
CA LEU A 87 -23.90 23.80 -21.40
C LEU A 87 -25.42 24.06 -21.39
N HIS A 88 -26.17 23.47 -20.44
CA HIS A 88 -27.61 23.69 -20.31
C HIS A 88 -27.97 25.16 -20.02
N MET A 89 -27.12 25.87 -19.28
CA MET A 89 -27.27 27.30 -18.99
C MET A 89 -26.77 28.21 -20.13
N ALA A 90 -26.39 27.65 -21.28
CA ALA A 90 -25.81 28.36 -22.42
C ALA A 90 -24.54 29.19 -22.08
N ARG A 91 -23.81 28.81 -21.02
CA ARG A 91 -22.58 29.48 -20.57
C ARG A 91 -21.35 28.89 -21.25
N TYR A 92 -21.28 29.04 -22.57
CA TYR A 92 -20.27 28.39 -23.40
C TYR A 92 -18.83 28.83 -23.11
N ASP A 93 -18.60 30.10 -22.78
CA ASP A 93 -17.25 30.59 -22.48
C ASP A 93 -16.73 30.11 -21.13
N ASP A 94 -17.62 29.94 -20.14
CA ASP A 94 -17.28 29.31 -18.87
C ASP A 94 -17.03 27.81 -19.05
N ALA A 95 -17.80 27.12 -19.91
CA ALA A 95 -17.53 25.73 -20.26
C ALA A 95 -16.16 25.57 -20.94
N LYS A 96 -15.80 26.45 -21.89
CA LYS A 96 -14.48 26.47 -22.53
C LYS A 96 -13.36 26.74 -21.51
N ARG A 97 -13.53 27.71 -20.62
CA ARG A 97 -12.58 27.99 -19.53
C ARG A 97 -12.46 26.81 -18.56
N TYR A 98 -13.57 26.18 -18.23
CA TYR A 98 -13.61 25.00 -17.38
C TYR A 98 -12.84 23.85 -18.02
N ILE A 99 -13.11 23.51 -19.30
CA ILE A 99 -12.34 22.51 -20.06
C ILE A 99 -10.84 22.85 -20.07
N LYS A 100 -10.48 24.11 -20.34
CA LYS A 100 -9.09 24.55 -20.41
C LYS A 100 -8.37 24.50 -19.06
N ALA A 101 -9.09 24.76 -17.96
CA ALA A 101 -8.58 24.62 -16.60
C ALA A 101 -8.48 23.16 -16.13
N GLN A 102 -9.19 22.24 -16.80
CA GLN A 102 -9.23 20.80 -16.49
C GLN A 102 -8.21 19.98 -17.29
N SER A 103 -7.31 20.61 -18.05
CA SER A 103 -6.28 19.94 -18.86
C SER A 103 -5.42 18.99 -18.01
N GLU A 104 -5.78 17.70 -18.12
CA GLU A 104 -4.94 16.59 -18.56
C GLU A 104 -4.10 15.84 -17.50
N HIS A 105 -3.45 16.51 -16.55
CA HIS A 105 -2.37 15.86 -15.79
C HIS A 105 -2.74 14.67 -14.89
N ALA A 106 -3.92 14.67 -14.24
CA ALA A 106 -4.25 13.60 -13.28
C ALA A 106 -4.78 12.33 -13.97
N GLN A 107 -5.57 12.49 -15.03
CA GLN A 107 -6.11 11.37 -15.80
C GLN A 107 -5.04 10.80 -16.74
N GLU A 108 -4.23 11.66 -17.38
CA GLU A 108 -3.11 11.20 -18.21
C GLU A 108 -2.08 10.40 -17.41
N VAL A 109 -1.76 10.82 -16.18
CA VAL A 109 -0.85 10.05 -15.32
C VAL A 109 -1.46 8.70 -14.96
N LEU A 110 -2.77 8.62 -14.71
CA LEU A 110 -3.43 7.34 -14.45
C LEU A 110 -3.42 6.43 -15.67
N ASP A 111 -3.76 6.96 -16.84
CA ASP A 111 -3.78 6.19 -18.09
C ASP A 111 -2.35 5.76 -18.47
N PHE A 112 -1.36 6.64 -18.28
CA PHE A 112 0.05 6.35 -18.48
C PHE A 112 0.53 5.20 -17.59
N VAL A 113 0.29 5.30 -16.27
CA VAL A 113 0.74 4.28 -15.31
C VAL A 113 0.00 2.96 -15.55
N SER A 114 -1.32 2.99 -15.78
CA SER A 114 -2.12 1.79 -15.99
C SER A 114 -1.78 1.06 -17.30
N ALA A 115 -1.39 1.80 -18.36
CA ALA A 115 -1.01 1.21 -19.64
C ALA A 115 0.42 0.65 -19.67
N ARG A 116 1.33 1.14 -18.81
CA ARG A 116 2.77 0.82 -18.87
C ARG A 116 3.27 -0.09 -17.77
N PHE A 117 2.50 -0.32 -16.71
CA PHE A 117 2.90 -1.15 -15.58
C PHE A 117 1.92 -2.32 -15.39
N CYS A 118 2.43 -3.55 -15.38
CA CYS A 118 1.59 -4.75 -15.31
C CYS A 118 1.07 -5.09 -13.90
N SER A 119 1.69 -4.55 -12.84
CA SER A 119 1.30 -4.80 -11.45
C SER A 119 0.38 -3.70 -10.92
N ALA A 120 -0.81 -4.10 -10.46
CA ALA A 120 -1.75 -3.20 -9.80
C ALA A 120 -1.15 -2.58 -8.51
N THR A 121 -0.32 -3.33 -7.79
CA THR A 121 0.36 -2.86 -6.58
C THR A 121 1.34 -1.73 -6.90
N LEU A 122 2.12 -1.91 -7.98
CA LEU A 122 3.08 -0.92 -8.44
C LEU A 122 2.38 0.34 -8.94
N CYS A 123 1.30 0.18 -9.72
CA CYS A 123 0.45 1.30 -10.16
C CYS A 123 -0.09 2.11 -8.99
N GLY A 124 -0.65 1.44 -7.98
CA GLY A 124 -1.18 2.10 -6.78
C GLY A 124 -0.12 2.89 -6.01
N LEU A 125 1.10 2.35 -5.91
CA LEU A 125 2.21 3.00 -5.23
C LEU A 125 2.68 4.27 -5.98
N LEU A 126 2.86 4.17 -7.30
CA LEU A 126 3.29 5.30 -8.15
C LEU A 126 2.24 6.43 -8.13
N LEU A 127 0.97 6.09 -8.24
CA LEU A 127 -0.13 7.06 -8.13
C LEU A 127 -0.21 7.70 -6.75
N GLY A 128 0.01 6.92 -5.68
CA GLY A 128 0.08 7.43 -4.32
C GLY A 128 1.22 8.42 -4.12
N LYS A 129 2.40 8.16 -4.70
CA LYS A 129 3.55 9.09 -4.68
C LYS A 129 3.26 10.38 -5.44
N TYR A 130 2.63 10.27 -6.61
CA TYR A 130 2.19 11.41 -7.40
C TYR A 130 1.18 12.29 -6.64
N ALA A 131 0.14 11.67 -6.05
CA ALA A 131 -0.85 12.39 -5.26
C ALA A 131 -0.22 13.11 -4.06
N ARG A 132 0.67 12.43 -3.32
CA ARG A 132 1.38 13.00 -2.16
C ARG A 132 2.33 14.13 -2.56
N ALA A 133 2.99 14.05 -3.72
CA ALA A 133 3.81 15.13 -4.24
C ALA A 133 2.96 16.37 -4.51
N ARG A 134 1.78 16.18 -5.14
CA ARG A 134 0.82 17.25 -5.40
C ARG A 134 0.30 17.91 -4.12
N GLU A 135 -0.02 17.13 -3.09
CA GLU A 135 -0.41 17.64 -1.76
C GLU A 135 0.67 18.53 -1.13
N LYS A 136 1.96 18.22 -1.39
CA LYS A 136 3.10 18.99 -0.90
C LYS A 136 3.52 20.14 -1.83
N GLY A 137 2.79 20.38 -2.92
CA GLY A 137 3.13 21.38 -3.92
C GLY A 137 4.40 21.05 -4.72
N VAL A 138 4.83 19.78 -4.73
CA VAL A 138 5.99 19.30 -5.48
C VAL A 138 5.53 18.73 -6.82
N SER A 139 6.15 19.16 -7.91
CA SER A 139 5.92 18.57 -9.24
C SER A 139 6.61 17.22 -9.34
N LEU A 140 5.86 16.17 -9.64
CA LEU A 140 6.36 14.82 -9.91
C LEU A 140 5.93 14.44 -11.33
N ALA A 141 6.91 14.22 -12.20
CA ALA A 141 6.67 13.79 -13.58
C ALA A 141 7.24 12.39 -13.80
N PHE A 142 6.55 11.59 -14.60
CA PHE A 142 7.04 10.28 -15.04
C PHE A 142 7.79 10.45 -16.37
N ASP A 143 8.94 9.78 -16.49
CA ASP A 143 9.65 9.71 -17.78
C ASP A 143 8.78 8.96 -18.80
N PRO A 144 8.50 9.52 -20.00
CA PRO A 144 7.64 8.86 -21.00
C PRO A 144 8.10 7.45 -21.42
N ALA A 145 9.40 7.15 -21.27
CA ALA A 145 10.01 5.85 -21.56
C ALA A 145 9.90 4.86 -20.40
N CYS A 146 9.50 5.29 -19.19
CA CYS A 146 9.39 4.37 -18.06
C CYS A 146 8.21 3.41 -18.26
N SER A 147 8.50 2.12 -18.11
CA SER A 147 7.51 1.04 -18.23
C SER A 147 7.99 -0.22 -17.54
N MET A 148 7.04 -1.06 -17.15
CA MET A 148 7.27 -2.40 -16.60
C MET A 148 6.16 -3.32 -17.10
N ALA A 149 6.30 -3.75 -18.36
CA ALA A 149 5.32 -4.62 -19.01
C ALA A 149 5.31 -6.06 -18.45
N ARG A 150 6.41 -6.48 -17.83
CA ARG A 150 6.53 -7.79 -17.17
C ARG A 150 7.41 -7.68 -15.94
N MET A 151 7.06 -8.43 -14.90
CA MET A 151 7.87 -8.49 -13.68
C MET A 151 9.17 -9.28 -13.94
N PRO A 152 10.33 -8.80 -13.44
CA PRO A 152 11.57 -9.56 -13.51
C PRO A 152 11.40 -10.89 -12.77
N SER A 153 11.74 -12.01 -13.40
CA SER A 153 11.62 -13.33 -12.79
C SER A 153 12.63 -13.59 -11.67
N ASN A 154 13.70 -12.78 -11.61
CA ASN A 154 14.81 -12.89 -10.66
C ASN A 154 14.67 -11.97 -9.44
N VAL A 155 13.63 -11.12 -9.37
CA VAL A 155 13.40 -10.19 -8.25
C VAL A 155 11.95 -10.31 -7.79
N PRO A 156 11.70 -10.71 -6.52
CA PRO A 156 10.35 -10.76 -6.00
C PRO A 156 9.74 -9.36 -5.94
N GLU A 157 8.42 -9.27 -6.19
CA GLU A 157 7.68 -8.01 -6.22
C GLU A 157 7.83 -7.18 -4.94
N SER A 158 7.93 -7.85 -3.79
CA SER A 158 8.12 -7.20 -2.48
C SER A 158 9.43 -6.42 -2.37
N GLU A 159 10.50 -6.89 -3.00
CA GLU A 159 11.81 -6.25 -3.00
C GLU A 159 11.81 -5.02 -3.91
N LEU A 160 11.16 -5.14 -5.06
CA LEU A 160 10.93 -4.05 -6.03
C LEU A 160 10.08 -2.92 -5.44
N ILE A 161 9.01 -3.27 -4.72
CA ILE A 161 8.18 -2.31 -3.98
C ILE A 161 8.99 -1.57 -2.92
N SER A 162 9.99 -2.21 -2.30
CA SER A 162 10.80 -1.59 -1.25
C SER A 162 11.66 -0.43 -1.78
N ILE A 163 12.11 -0.51 -3.03
CA ILE A 163 12.94 0.52 -3.69
C ILE A 163 12.13 1.77 -3.99
N ILE A 164 10.83 1.62 -4.26
CA ILE A 164 9.91 2.71 -4.60
C ILE A 164 9.31 3.36 -3.32
N ARG A 165 9.47 2.74 -2.14
CA ARG A 165 8.86 3.15 -0.87
C ARG A 165 9.36 4.52 -0.37
#